data_AF-A0AB38E8A1-F1
#
_entry.id   AF-A0AB38E8A1-F1
#
_cell.length_a   1.000
_cell.length_b   1.000
_cell.length_c   1.000
_cell.angle_alpha   90.00
_cell.angle_beta   90.00
_cell.angle_gamma   90.00
#
_symmetry.space_group_name_H-M   'P 1'
#
loop_
_entity.id
_entity.type
_entity.pdbx_description
1 polymer ?
#
loop_
_entity_poly.entity_id
_entity_poly.type
_entity_poly.pdbx_seq_one_letter_code
_entity_poly.pdbx_strand_id
1 'polypeptide(L)'
;MRRIIKGTEPASFTEWKASANEDWIPTYPTLQNPQKRELHNSLLQEQHSSCCYCGREIELESSHIEHFKPQEHCLPLALEYSNLHASCLRETKPGNPLHCGHHKSNWFDETLHISPLADDCEQRFRYLLTGKIQNTESADLAAATMIEKLALDIAYLTRRRQEAITAFLMTSSY
;
A
#
# COMPACT_ATOMS: atom_id res chain seq x y z
N MET A 1 -7.83 -1.34 -5.44
CA MET A 1 -7.07 -0.25 -4.80
C MET A 1 -8.04 0.88 -4.52
N ARG A 2 -7.85 1.62 -3.42
CA ARG A 2 -8.61 2.85 -3.13
C ARG A 2 -7.71 4.04 -3.36
N ARG A 3 -8.24 5.15 -3.88
CA ARG A 3 -7.50 6.40 -4.03
C ARG A 3 -7.10 6.92 -2.66
N ILE A 4 -5.84 7.30 -2.54
CA ILE A 4 -5.27 7.92 -1.35
C ILE A 4 -5.15 9.42 -1.63
N ILE A 5 -5.75 10.24 -0.77
CA ILE A 5 -5.58 11.69 -0.79
C ILE A 5 -4.57 12.04 0.28
N LYS A 6 -3.40 12.57 -0.11
CA LYS A 6 -2.37 12.94 0.85
C LYS A 6 -2.83 14.05 1.77
N GLY A 7 -2.67 13.82 3.07
CA GLY A 7 -2.80 14.85 4.11
C GLY A 7 -1.48 15.58 4.34
N THR A 8 -1.44 16.34 5.43
CA THR A 8 -0.22 16.98 5.91
C THR A 8 0.73 15.92 6.48
N GLU A 9 2.02 16.01 6.11
CA GLU A 9 3.07 15.20 6.73
C GLU A 9 3.10 15.42 8.26
N PRO A 10 3.24 14.38 9.09
CA PRO A 10 3.32 14.54 10.53
C PRO A 10 4.44 15.49 10.95
N ALA A 11 4.14 16.41 11.87
CA ALA A 11 5.11 17.39 12.37
C ALA A 11 6.36 16.69 12.91
N SER A 12 6.21 15.60 13.66
CA SER A 12 7.33 14.84 14.21
C SER A 12 8.25 14.22 13.15
N PHE A 13 7.71 13.82 12.00
CA PHE A 13 8.50 13.32 10.88
C PHE A 13 9.20 14.47 10.15
N THR A 14 8.49 15.59 9.95
CA THR A 14 9.04 16.82 9.36
C THR A 14 10.22 17.37 10.18
N GLU A 15 10.02 17.52 11.49
CA GLU A 15 11.02 18.03 12.44
C GLU A 15 12.22 17.08 12.53
N TRP A 16 11.99 15.77 12.53
CA TRP A 16 13.06 14.77 12.51
C TRP A 16 13.90 14.81 11.22
N LYS A 17 13.27 15.03 10.05
CA LYS A 17 14.03 15.28 8.81
C LYS A 17 14.83 16.59 8.88
N ALA A 18 14.30 17.60 9.55
CA ALA A 18 14.95 18.90 9.70
C ALA A 18 16.09 18.92 10.71
N SER A 19 16.24 17.90 11.58
CA SER A 19 17.34 17.82 12.56
C SER A 19 18.67 17.37 11.96
N ALA A 20 18.78 17.32 10.63
CA ALA A 20 20.02 17.07 9.91
C ALA A 20 21.08 18.11 10.29
N ASN A 21 22.32 17.66 10.44
CA ASN A 21 23.47 18.50 10.77
C ASN A 21 24.74 17.89 10.15
N GLU A 22 25.90 18.48 10.43
CA GLU A 22 27.19 18.06 9.86
C GLU A 22 27.56 16.61 10.21
N ASP A 23 27.15 16.12 11.39
CA ASP A 23 27.50 14.79 11.88
C ASP A 23 26.46 13.71 11.52
N TRP A 24 25.25 14.12 11.15
CA TRP A 24 24.13 13.19 10.94
C TRP A 24 23.11 13.67 9.92
N ILE A 25 22.78 12.76 8.99
CA ILE A 25 21.76 12.96 7.96
C ILE A 25 20.64 11.91 8.14
N PRO A 26 19.37 12.31 8.21
CA PRO A 26 18.25 11.40 8.33
C PRO A 26 18.12 10.53 7.08
N THR A 27 17.99 9.22 7.30
CA THR A 27 17.70 8.23 6.27
C THR A 27 16.61 7.28 6.76
N TYR A 28 15.88 6.63 5.85
CA TYR A 28 14.82 5.70 6.26
C TYR A 28 15.31 4.58 7.20
N PRO A 29 16.51 3.98 7.03
CA PRO A 29 17.06 3.04 8.02
C PRO A 29 17.28 3.62 9.42
N THR A 30 17.58 4.92 9.52
CA THR A 30 17.77 5.63 10.80
C THR A 30 16.46 6.10 11.44
N LEU A 31 15.32 5.98 10.73
CA LEU A 31 14.01 6.34 11.27
C LEU A 31 13.56 5.31 12.32
N GLN A 32 13.40 5.76 13.57
CA GLN A 32 13.04 4.93 14.71
C GLN A 32 11.80 5.47 15.43
N ASN A 33 11.34 4.73 16.45
CA ASN A 33 10.27 5.22 17.32
C ASN A 33 10.78 6.37 18.21
N PRO A 34 9.95 7.38 18.52
CA PRO A 34 8.50 7.45 18.26
C PRO A 34 8.10 7.87 16.84
N GLN A 35 8.96 8.55 16.08
CA GLN A 35 8.62 9.17 14.79
C GLN A 35 8.13 8.17 13.75
N LYS A 36 8.74 6.98 13.69
CA LYS A 36 8.31 5.89 12.80
C LYS A 36 6.87 5.43 13.09
N ARG A 37 6.52 5.31 14.37
CA ARG A 37 5.17 4.91 14.80
C ARG A 37 4.15 5.99 14.47
N GLU A 38 4.48 7.25 14.70
CA GLU A 38 3.61 8.39 14.38
C GLU A 38 3.39 8.54 12.88
N LEU A 39 4.44 8.40 12.07
CA LEU A 39 4.35 8.32 10.61
C LEU A 39 3.40 7.19 10.19
N HIS A 40 3.58 5.99 10.74
CA HIS A 40 2.74 4.85 10.38
C HIS A 40 1.26 5.06 10.75
N ASN A 41 0.98 5.63 11.92
CA ASN A 41 -0.39 5.99 12.33
C ASN A 41 -1.01 7.03 11.39
N SER A 42 -0.24 8.04 10.96
CA SER A 42 -0.72 9.03 9.99
C SER A 42 -1.11 8.39 8.66
N LEU A 43 -0.27 7.49 8.14
CA LEU A 43 -0.55 6.75 6.91
C LEU A 43 -1.80 5.86 7.03
N LEU A 44 -1.99 5.20 8.17
CA LEU A 44 -3.19 4.40 8.44
C LEU A 44 -4.44 5.27 8.46
N GLN A 45 -4.40 6.41 9.16
CA GLN A 45 -5.53 7.34 9.22
C GLN A 45 -5.88 7.89 7.83
N GLU A 46 -4.87 8.33 7.08
CA GLU A 46 -5.00 8.83 5.70
C GLU A 46 -5.64 7.79 4.77
N GLN A 47 -5.30 6.52 4.96
CA GLN A 47 -5.80 5.42 4.15
C GLN A 47 -7.09 4.78 4.69
N HIS A 48 -7.69 5.35 5.74
CA HIS A 48 -8.83 4.78 6.44
C HIS A 48 -8.60 3.30 6.82
N SER A 49 -7.44 3.02 7.41
CA SER A 49 -7.03 1.68 7.83
C SER A 49 -7.10 0.63 6.72
N SER A 50 -6.86 1.04 5.46
CA SER A 50 -6.90 0.14 4.30
C SER A 50 -5.53 0.01 3.65
N CYS A 51 -5.14 -1.22 3.29
CA CYS A 51 -3.89 -1.48 2.55
C CYS A 51 -3.91 -0.76 1.20
N CYS A 52 -2.83 -0.01 0.92
CA CYS A 52 -2.72 0.83 -0.28
C CYS A 52 -2.91 0.07 -1.60
N TYR A 53 -2.59 -1.23 -1.64
CA TYR A 53 -2.75 -2.04 -2.85
C TYR A 53 -4.06 -2.86 -2.87
N CYS A 54 -4.22 -3.80 -1.93
CA CYS A 54 -5.33 -4.75 -1.99
C CYS A 54 -6.63 -4.24 -1.37
N GLY A 55 -6.61 -3.11 -0.66
CA GLY A 55 -7.79 -2.49 -0.06
C GLY A 55 -8.37 -3.22 1.15
N ARG A 56 -7.70 -4.26 1.67
CA ARG A 56 -8.13 -4.90 2.92
C ARG A 56 -7.91 -3.98 4.11
N GLU A 57 -8.72 -4.17 5.14
CA GLU A 57 -8.50 -3.55 6.44
C GLU A 57 -7.17 -4.00 7.05
N ILE A 58 -6.47 -3.05 7.66
CA ILE A 58 -5.17 -3.17 8.31
C ILE A 58 -5.12 -2.29 9.56
N GLU A 59 -4.30 -2.71 10.50
CA GLU A 59 -4.00 -2.01 11.75
C GLU A 59 -2.49 -1.89 11.88
N LEU A 60 -2.02 -1.11 12.86
CA LEU A 60 -0.59 -0.90 13.09
C LEU A 60 0.18 -2.22 13.22
N GLU A 61 -0.39 -3.21 13.90
CA GLU A 61 0.19 -4.53 14.17
C GLU A 61 0.14 -5.47 12.95
N SER A 62 -0.70 -5.18 11.96
CA SER A 62 -0.88 -6.01 10.76
C SER A 62 -0.35 -5.39 9.47
N SER A 63 0.26 -4.21 9.55
CA SER A 63 0.80 -3.44 8.43
C SER A 63 2.26 -3.00 8.60
N HIS A 64 2.82 -2.52 7.50
CA HIS A 64 4.13 -1.88 7.42
C HIS A 64 4.07 -0.61 6.55
N ILE A 65 5.08 0.24 6.71
CA ILE A 65 5.29 1.40 5.82
C ILE A 65 5.89 0.89 4.51
N GLU A 66 5.16 1.11 3.43
CA GLU A 66 5.48 0.76 2.06
C GLU A 66 6.02 1.97 1.30
N HIS A 67 7.08 1.73 0.53
CA HIS A 67 7.57 2.67 -0.48
C HIS A 67 6.91 2.36 -1.82
N PHE A 68 6.17 3.34 -2.37
CA PHE A 68 5.57 3.20 -3.69
C PHE A 68 6.65 3.01 -4.77
N LYS A 69 7.55 4.00 -4.91
CA LYS A 69 8.82 3.86 -5.61
C LYS A 69 9.86 3.25 -4.64
N PRO A 70 10.41 2.05 -4.93
CA PRO A 70 11.31 1.34 -4.04
C PRO A 70 12.56 2.15 -3.65
N GLN A 71 13.03 1.97 -2.42
CA GLN A 71 14.23 2.65 -1.92
C GLN A 71 15.48 2.32 -2.73
N GLU A 72 15.66 1.06 -3.14
CA GLU A 72 16.86 0.58 -3.86
C GLU A 72 17.12 1.37 -5.15
N HIS A 73 16.06 1.86 -5.80
CA HIS A 73 16.14 2.56 -7.08
C HIS A 73 15.91 4.07 -6.97
N CYS A 74 15.47 4.57 -5.81
CA CYS A 74 15.02 5.96 -5.62
C CYS A 74 15.34 6.49 -4.22
N LEU A 75 16.63 6.54 -3.85
CA LEU A 75 17.08 7.05 -2.55
C LEU A 75 16.49 8.43 -2.16
N PRO A 76 16.37 9.43 -3.06
CA PRO A 76 15.77 10.71 -2.71
C PRO A 76 14.31 10.60 -2.24
N LEU A 77 13.58 9.56 -2.65
CA LEU A 77 12.17 9.36 -2.32
C LEU A 77 11.96 8.50 -1.06
N ALA A 78 13.04 8.06 -0.41
CA ALA A 78 12.95 7.15 0.74
C ALA A 78 12.26 7.77 1.95
N LEU A 79 12.30 9.11 2.08
CA LEU A 79 11.68 9.89 3.15
C LEU A 79 10.58 10.85 2.65
N GLU A 80 10.24 10.77 1.37
CA GLU A 80 9.19 11.61 0.79
C GLU A 80 7.81 11.09 1.19
N TYR A 81 7.06 11.84 2.00
CA TYR A 81 5.75 11.39 2.50
C TYR A 81 4.78 11.01 1.37
N SER A 82 4.83 11.70 0.24
CA SER A 82 4.08 11.38 -0.99
C SER A 82 4.35 9.98 -1.53
N ASN A 83 5.53 9.41 -1.24
CA ASN A 83 5.97 8.08 -1.66
C ASN A 83 5.73 6.98 -0.61
N LEU A 84 5.24 7.35 0.60
CA LEU A 84 5.03 6.42 1.71
C LEU A 84 3.56 6.11 1.91
N HIS A 85 3.25 4.84 2.16
CA HIS A 85 1.91 4.30 2.35
C HIS A 85 1.89 3.22 3.42
N ALA A 86 0.72 2.86 3.94
CA ALA A 86 0.54 1.65 4.75
C ALA A 86 0.13 0.46 3.87
N SER A 87 0.85 -0.65 3.98
CA SER A 87 0.59 -1.90 3.25
C SER A 87 0.43 -3.05 4.24
N CYS A 88 -0.31 -4.09 3.85
CA CYS A 88 -0.57 -5.23 4.73
C CYS A 88 0.64 -6.16 4.85
N LEU A 89 0.59 -7.03 5.86
CA LEU A 89 1.58 -8.04 6.23
C LEU A 89 2.79 -7.46 6.97
N ARG A 90 2.60 -7.01 8.22
CA ARG A 90 3.70 -6.52 9.06
C ARG A 90 4.89 -7.47 9.16
N GLU A 91 4.61 -8.75 9.39
CA GLU A 91 5.63 -9.79 9.51
C GLU A 91 5.34 -10.93 8.55
N THR A 92 6.38 -11.36 7.83
CA THR A 92 6.32 -12.48 6.91
C THR A 92 6.90 -13.73 7.58
N LYS A 93 6.21 -14.86 7.49
CA LYS A 93 6.74 -16.17 7.92
C LYS A 93 7.11 -17.00 6.68
N PRO A 94 8.24 -17.72 6.69
CA PRO A 94 8.58 -18.64 5.60
C PRO A 94 7.44 -19.61 5.30
N GLY A 95 7.12 -19.79 4.03
CA GLY A 95 6.03 -20.66 3.56
C GLY A 95 4.66 -19.98 3.46
N ASN A 96 4.45 -18.80 4.05
CA ASN A 96 3.21 -18.05 3.84
C ASN A 96 3.23 -17.33 2.47
N PRO A 97 2.11 -17.32 1.72
CA PRO A 97 2.05 -16.61 0.45
C PRO A 97 2.17 -15.10 0.67
N LEU A 98 3.20 -14.50 0.07
CA LEU A 98 3.38 -13.05 0.05
C LEU A 98 2.42 -12.40 -0.93
N HIS A 99 2.01 -11.17 -0.63
CA HIS A 99 1.24 -10.30 -1.51
C HIS A 99 1.54 -8.84 -1.19
N CYS A 100 1.02 -7.93 -2.00
CA CYS A 100 1.18 -6.49 -1.85
C CYS A 100 2.67 -6.11 -1.78
N GLY A 101 3.05 -5.22 -0.85
CA GLY A 101 4.40 -4.68 -0.76
C GLY A 101 5.50 -5.74 -0.72
N HIS A 102 5.30 -6.82 0.06
CA HIS A 102 6.29 -7.89 0.17
C HIS A 102 6.45 -8.73 -1.09
N HIS A 103 5.38 -8.93 -1.87
CA HIS A 103 5.50 -9.64 -3.16
C HIS A 103 6.05 -8.73 -4.26
N LYS A 104 5.67 -7.44 -4.25
CA LYS A 104 6.23 -6.42 -5.13
C LYS A 104 7.74 -6.30 -4.97
N SER A 105 8.22 -6.36 -3.73
CA SER A 105 9.65 -6.18 -3.42
C SER A 105 10.15 -4.87 -4.08
N ASN A 106 11.23 -4.93 -4.84
CA ASN A 106 11.82 -3.79 -5.55
C ASN A 106 11.29 -3.60 -6.97
N TRP A 107 10.26 -4.34 -7.40
CA TRP A 107 9.67 -4.12 -8.71
C TRP A 107 9.01 -2.74 -8.79
N PHE A 108 9.36 -2.01 -9.84
CA PHE A 108 8.75 -0.74 -10.20
C PHE A 108 9.01 -0.44 -11.69
N ASP A 109 7.97 -0.02 -12.40
CA ASP A 109 8.03 0.39 -13.80
C ASP A 109 7.15 1.64 -13.95
N GLU A 110 7.70 2.75 -14.44
CA GLU A 110 6.97 4.03 -14.52
C GLU A 110 5.73 3.95 -15.43
N THR A 111 5.71 3.02 -16.40
CA THR A 111 4.63 2.86 -17.38
C THR A 111 3.62 1.77 -17.02
N LEU A 112 4.02 0.81 -16.19
CA LEU A 112 3.20 -0.34 -15.80
C LEU A 112 2.73 -0.31 -14.34
N HIS A 113 2.97 0.80 -13.62
CA HIS A 113 2.39 1.03 -12.30
C HIS A 113 1.14 1.90 -12.38
N ILE A 114 0.30 1.79 -11.37
CA ILE A 114 -0.83 2.67 -11.10
C ILE A 114 -0.59 3.27 -9.72
N SER A 115 -0.47 4.58 -9.67
CA SER A 115 -0.27 5.29 -8.40
C SER A 115 -1.55 5.24 -7.57
N PRO A 116 -1.48 4.92 -6.26
CA PRO A 116 -2.64 5.02 -5.40
C PRO A 116 -3.10 6.48 -5.22
N LEU A 117 -2.29 7.45 -5.63
CA LEU A 117 -2.66 8.87 -5.64
C LEU A 117 -3.45 9.28 -6.90
N ALA A 118 -3.43 8.46 -7.96
CA ALA A 118 -4.09 8.78 -9.22
C ALA A 118 -5.62 8.74 -9.10
N ASP A 119 -6.29 9.72 -9.69
CA ASP A 119 -7.74 9.93 -9.61
C ASP A 119 -8.55 8.76 -10.20
N ASP A 120 -7.96 8.06 -11.18
CA ASP A 120 -8.57 6.94 -11.89
C ASP A 120 -8.22 5.57 -11.28
N CYS A 121 -7.34 5.49 -10.28
CA CYS A 121 -6.74 4.22 -9.84
C CYS A 121 -7.76 3.16 -9.40
N GLU A 122 -8.90 3.59 -8.82
CA GLU A 122 -9.97 2.70 -8.39
C GLU A 122 -10.67 2.04 -9.58
N GLN A 123 -10.84 2.78 -10.67
CA GLN A 123 -11.59 2.36 -11.86
C GLN A 123 -10.81 1.35 -12.71
N ARG A 124 -9.50 1.24 -12.50
CA ARG A 124 -8.60 0.32 -13.21
C ARG A 124 -8.84 -1.14 -12.84
N PHE A 125 -9.47 -1.40 -11.69
CA PHE A 125 -9.69 -2.74 -11.18
C PHE A 125 -11.19 -3.02 -10.99
N ARG A 126 -11.61 -4.23 -11.36
CA ARG A 126 -12.95 -4.76 -11.07
C ARG A 126 -12.86 -6.00 -10.20
N TYR A 127 -13.89 -6.18 -9.36
CA TYR A 127 -14.00 -7.28 -8.42
C TYR A 127 -15.22 -8.14 -8.77
N LEU A 128 -15.00 -9.44 -8.98
CA LEU A 128 -16.07 -10.39 -9.30
C LEU A 128 -16.74 -10.90 -8.03
N LEU A 129 -17.97 -11.43 -8.14
CA LEU A 129 -18.67 -12.09 -7.02
C LEU A 129 -17.91 -13.29 -6.45
N THR A 130 -17.03 -13.90 -7.24
CA THR A 130 -16.11 -14.96 -6.81
C THR A 130 -14.94 -14.45 -5.95
N GLY A 131 -14.86 -13.13 -5.72
CA GLY A 131 -13.76 -12.46 -5.03
C GLY A 131 -12.53 -12.21 -5.90
N LYS A 132 -12.52 -12.68 -7.16
CA LYS A 132 -11.40 -12.45 -8.08
C LYS A 132 -11.26 -10.97 -8.43
N ILE A 133 -10.03 -10.52 -8.61
CA ILE A 133 -9.70 -9.19 -9.14
C ILE A 133 -9.24 -9.29 -10.58
N GLN A 134 -9.67 -8.35 -11.41
CA GLN A 134 -9.24 -8.22 -12.80
C GLN A 134 -9.03 -6.75 -13.13
N ASN A 135 -8.24 -6.47 -14.16
CA ASN A 135 -8.26 -5.17 -14.81
C ASN A 135 -9.64 -4.92 -15.43
N THR A 136 -10.13 -3.69 -15.33
CA THR A 136 -11.45 -3.31 -15.87
C THR A 136 -11.45 -3.38 -17.38
N GLU A 137 -10.47 -2.72 -18.01
CA GLU A 137 -10.24 -2.71 -19.45
C GLU A 137 -9.21 -3.76 -19.84
N SER A 138 -9.52 -4.63 -20.80
CA SER A 138 -8.65 -5.77 -21.16
C SER A 138 -7.28 -5.35 -21.68
N ALA A 139 -7.17 -4.17 -22.31
CA ALA A 139 -5.93 -3.60 -22.82
C ALA A 139 -5.09 -2.86 -21.76
N ASP A 140 -5.58 -2.75 -20.52
CA ASP A 140 -4.87 -2.10 -19.43
C ASP A 140 -3.74 -2.97 -18.88
N LEU A 141 -2.58 -2.87 -19.53
CA LEU A 141 -1.38 -3.61 -19.15
C LEU A 141 -0.89 -3.26 -17.75
N ALA A 142 -0.98 -2.00 -17.33
CA ALA A 142 -0.54 -1.59 -16.00
C ALA A 142 -1.35 -2.28 -14.89
N ALA A 143 -2.67 -2.32 -15.02
CA ALA A 143 -3.52 -3.02 -14.04
C ALA A 143 -3.25 -4.54 -14.03
N ALA A 144 -3.12 -5.15 -15.21
CA ALA A 144 -2.79 -6.57 -15.32
C ALA A 144 -1.43 -6.90 -14.68
N THR A 145 -0.39 -6.11 -14.98
CA THR A 145 0.95 -6.26 -14.40
C THR A 145 0.92 -6.05 -12.89
N MET A 146 0.21 -5.05 -12.38
CA MET A 146 0.10 -4.84 -10.93
C MET A 146 -0.60 -6.01 -10.23
N ILE A 147 -1.66 -6.59 -10.80
CA ILE A 147 -2.30 -7.78 -10.22
C ILE A 147 -1.29 -8.92 -10.06
N GLU A 148 -0.42 -9.14 -11.04
CA GLU A 148 0.65 -10.14 -10.99
C GLU A 148 1.73 -9.77 -9.96
N LYS A 149 2.32 -8.58 -10.08
CA LYS A 149 3.50 -8.17 -9.28
C LYS A 149 3.18 -7.96 -7.81
N LEU A 150 1.93 -7.65 -7.48
CA LEU A 150 1.44 -7.55 -6.10
C LEU A 150 0.71 -8.82 -5.65
N ALA A 151 0.60 -9.85 -6.50
CA ALA A 151 -0.13 -11.09 -6.23
C ALA A 151 -1.57 -10.83 -5.71
N LEU A 152 -2.31 -9.92 -6.36
CA LEU A 152 -3.61 -9.45 -5.87
C LEU A 152 -4.74 -10.48 -6.03
N ASP A 153 -4.58 -11.50 -6.86
CA ASP A 153 -5.60 -12.54 -7.14
C ASP A 153 -5.29 -13.90 -6.46
N ILE A 154 -4.38 -13.93 -5.48
CA ILE A 154 -4.10 -15.17 -4.73
C ILE A 154 -5.33 -15.66 -3.95
N ALA A 155 -5.39 -16.97 -3.70
CA ALA A 155 -6.52 -17.62 -3.03
C ALA A 155 -6.93 -16.95 -1.70
N TYR A 156 -5.96 -16.47 -0.93
CA TYR A 156 -6.21 -15.75 0.32
C TYR A 156 -7.00 -14.45 0.11
N LEU A 157 -6.55 -13.58 -0.80
CA LEU A 157 -7.22 -12.30 -1.09
C LEU A 157 -8.56 -12.52 -1.78
N THR A 158 -8.63 -13.49 -2.69
CA THR A 158 -9.88 -13.87 -3.38
C THR A 158 -10.94 -14.31 -2.38
N ARG A 159 -10.60 -15.19 -1.43
CA ARG A 159 -11.53 -15.61 -0.38
C ARG A 159 -12.01 -14.44 0.48
N ARG A 160 -11.09 -13.58 0.92
CA ARG A 160 -11.41 -12.39 1.74
C ARG A 160 -12.36 -11.43 1.03
N ARG A 161 -12.16 -11.20 -0.27
CA ARG A 161 -13.09 -10.37 -1.07
C ARG A 161 -14.44 -11.03 -1.23
N GLN A 162 -14.48 -12.34 -1.48
CA GLN A 162 -15.73 -13.08 -1.58
C GLN A 162 -16.55 -13.01 -0.28
N GLU A 163 -15.90 -13.17 0.88
CA GLU A 163 -16.53 -13.02 2.19
C GLU A 163 -17.12 -11.62 2.37
N ALA A 164 -16.36 -10.56 2.05
CA ALA A 164 -16.82 -9.17 2.16
C ALA A 164 -18.00 -8.85 1.22
N ILE A 165 -17.93 -9.30 -0.04
CA ILE A 165 -19.01 -9.12 -1.01
C ILE A 165 -20.27 -9.86 -0.56
N THR A 166 -20.13 -11.10 -0.10
CA THR A 166 -21.26 -11.91 0.38
C THR A 166 -21.93 -11.24 1.59
N ALA A 167 -21.13 -10.77 2.55
CA ALA A 167 -21.64 -10.06 3.72
C ALA A 167 -22.42 -8.80 3.32
N PHE A 168 -21.88 -8.00 2.39
CA PHE A 168 -22.54 -6.79 1.89
C PHE A 168 -23.88 -7.10 1.19
N LEU A 169 -23.95 -8.15 0.37
CA LEU A 169 -25.18 -8.56 -0.31
C LEU A 169 -26.25 -9.05 0.69
N MET A 170 -25.83 -9.75 1.75
CA MET A 170 -26.73 -10.22 2.80
C MET A 170 -27.29 -9.08 3.66
N THR A 171 -26.49 -8.05 3.94
CA THR A 171 -26.94 -6.88 4.74
C THR A 171 -27.74 -5.88 3.91
N SER A 172 -27.53 -5.81 2.59
CA SER A 172 -28.29 -4.91 1.69
C SER A 172 -29.64 -5.48 1.24
N SER A 173 -29.96 -6.71 1.65
CA SER A 173 -31.24 -7.38 1.35
C SER A 173 -32.30 -7.22 2.44
N TYR A 174 -32.03 -6.38 3.45
CA TYR A 174 -32.93 -5.99 4.55
C TYR A 174 -33.10 -4.47 4.55
#